data_AF-A0A9J6RRP6-F1
#
_entry.id   AF-A0A9J6RRP6-F1
#
_cell.length_a   1.000
_cell.length_b   1.000
_cell.length_c   1.000
_cell.angle_alpha   90.00
_cell.angle_beta   90.00
_cell.angle_gamma   90.00
#
_symmetry.space_group_name_H-M   'P 1'
#
loop_
_entity.id
_entity.type
_entity.pdbx_description
1 polymer ?
#
loop_
_entity_poly.entity_id
_entity_poly.type
_entity_poly.pdbx_seq_one_letter_code
_entity_poly.pdbx_strand_id
1 'polypeptide(L)'
;MKWPRWIIKQVERFLPARRITIVEADTPPPKLPRRNLVLAREDSEDWAVAFRCPCGCGKRLELLLIEEAKPNWSINISKEGKPTLHPSVWLKGGCKSHFWLRNGKIIWV
;
A
#
# COMPACT_ATOMS: atom_id res chain seq x y z
N MET A 1 -1.66 22.73 5.11
CA MET A 1 -0.40 23.00 4.37
C MET A 1 0.07 21.74 3.65
N LYS A 2 0.12 21.73 2.31
CA LYS A 2 0.64 20.59 1.54
C LYS A 2 2.16 20.72 1.49
N TRP A 3 2.87 19.82 2.17
CA TRP A 3 4.34 19.82 2.13
C TRP A 3 4.83 19.47 0.71
N PRO A 4 5.93 20.09 0.24
CA PRO A 4 6.56 19.69 -1.01
C PRO A 4 6.83 18.18 -1.01
N ARG A 5 6.56 17.51 -2.15
CA ARG A 5 6.66 16.05 -2.25
C ARG A 5 8.04 15.51 -1.87
N TRP A 6 9.11 16.25 -2.15
CA TRP A 6 10.46 15.84 -1.81
C TRP A 6 10.67 15.72 -0.29
N ILE A 7 10.08 16.63 0.51
CA ILE A 7 10.15 16.56 1.98
C ILE A 7 9.40 15.32 2.47
N ILE A 8 8.20 15.06 1.91
CA ILE A 8 7.41 13.87 2.26
C ILE A 8 8.20 12.60 1.94
N LYS A 9 8.84 12.53 0.76
CA LYS A 9 9.67 11.38 0.38
C LYS A 9 10.80 11.13 1.37
N GLN A 10 11.47 12.18 1.84
CA GLN A 10 12.54 12.09 2.83
C GLN A 10 12.03 11.68 4.20
N VAL A 11 10.92 12.28 4.66
CA VAL A 11 10.28 11.93 5.93
C VAL A 11 9.84 10.46 5.94
N GLU A 12 9.27 9.96 4.83
CA GLU A 12 8.85 8.56 4.69
C GLU A 12 10.00 7.56 4.90
N ARG A 13 11.25 7.93 4.58
CA ARG A 13 12.44 7.10 4.81
C ARG A 13 12.67 6.88 6.31
N PHE A 14 12.53 7.94 7.11
CA PHE A 14 12.80 7.92 8.55
C PHE A 14 11.60 7.43 9.38
N LEU A 15 10.37 7.61 8.91
CA LEU A 15 9.17 7.14 9.61
C LEU A 15 9.16 5.62 9.80
N PRO A 16 8.53 5.09 10.87
CA PRO A 16 8.49 3.66 11.15
C PRO A 16 7.87 2.85 10.00
N ALA A 17 8.25 1.58 9.91
CA ALA A 17 7.68 0.65 8.93
C ALA A 17 6.16 0.59 9.08
N ARG A 18 5.46 0.60 7.95
CA ARG A 18 4.02 0.38 7.87
C ARG A 18 3.72 -1.05 8.29
N ARG A 19 2.60 -1.23 8.98
CA ARG A 19 2.04 -2.54 9.31
C ARG A 19 0.80 -2.83 8.46
N ILE A 20 0.39 -4.09 8.48
CA ILE A 20 -0.83 -4.54 7.85
C ILE A 20 -1.87 -4.96 8.88
N THR A 21 -3.13 -4.68 8.60
CA THR A 21 -4.28 -5.20 9.34
C THR A 21 -5.12 -6.01 8.36
N ILE A 22 -5.51 -7.21 8.76
CA ILE A 22 -6.32 -8.11 7.93
C ILE A 22 -7.78 -7.93 8.35
N VAL A 23 -8.67 -7.81 7.38
CA VAL A 23 -10.12 -7.82 7.57
C VAL A 23 -10.72 -8.98 6.81
N GLU A 24 -11.73 -9.61 7.39
CA GLU A 24 -12.48 -10.71 6.80
C GLU A 24 -13.54 -10.14 5.84
N ALA A 25 -13.18 -9.98 4.58
CA ALA A 25 -14.01 -9.41 3.50
C ALA A 25 -13.30 -9.57 2.14
N ASP A 26 -14.07 -9.49 1.05
CA ASP A 26 -13.57 -9.39 -0.33
C ASP A 26 -13.00 -7.99 -0.68
N THR A 27 -13.46 -6.95 0.02
CA THR A 27 -13.17 -5.56 -0.31
C THR A 27 -12.61 -4.80 0.91
N PRO A 28 -11.54 -3.99 0.77
CA PRO A 28 -11.01 -3.24 1.90
C PRO A 28 -11.97 -2.14 2.36
N PRO A 29 -12.04 -1.84 3.67
CA PRO A 29 -13.05 -0.94 4.23
C PRO A 29 -12.94 0.47 3.67
N PRO A 30 -14.04 1.23 3.57
CA PRO A 30 -14.03 2.57 2.97
C PRO A 30 -13.10 3.53 3.72
N LYS A 31 -13.03 3.42 5.07
CA LYS A 31 -12.17 4.22 5.91
C LYS A 31 -10.82 3.51 6.11
N LEU A 32 -9.77 4.09 5.54
CA LEU A 32 -8.41 3.59 5.69
C LEU A 32 -7.64 4.32 6.80
N PRO A 33 -6.76 3.58 7.53
CA PRO A 33 -5.82 4.20 8.45
C PRO A 33 -4.90 5.18 7.70
N ARG A 34 -4.30 6.10 8.45
CA ARG A 34 -3.51 7.18 7.85
C ARG A 34 -2.28 6.69 7.08
N ARG A 35 -1.65 5.60 7.53
CA ARG A 35 -0.34 5.13 7.04
C ARG A 35 -0.30 3.63 6.74
N ASN A 36 -0.88 2.82 7.61
CA ASN A 36 -0.86 1.35 7.49
C ASN A 36 -1.70 0.85 6.31
N LEU A 37 -1.50 -0.41 5.97
CA LEU A 37 -2.23 -1.10 4.92
C LEU A 37 -3.36 -1.92 5.54
N VAL A 38 -4.44 -2.09 4.78
CA VAL A 38 -5.53 -3.01 5.11
C VAL A 38 -5.65 -4.05 4.02
N LEU A 39 -5.56 -5.31 4.40
CA LEU A 39 -5.75 -6.48 3.53
C LEU A 39 -7.17 -6.99 3.69
N ALA A 40 -7.90 -7.09 2.59
CA ALA A 40 -9.15 -7.81 2.50
C ALA A 40 -8.83 -9.26 2.15
N ARG A 41 -9.23 -10.17 3.04
CA ARG A 41 -9.02 -11.61 2.93
C ARG A 41 -10.33 -12.32 3.26
N GLU A 42 -10.70 -13.30 2.47
CA GLU A 42 -11.90 -14.13 2.68
C GLU A 42 -11.53 -15.57 2.31
N ASP A 43 -11.96 -16.55 3.10
CA ASP A 43 -11.70 -17.97 2.84
C ASP A 43 -10.23 -18.34 2.55
N SER A 44 -9.30 -17.64 3.22
CA SER A 44 -7.84 -17.75 3.03
C SER A 44 -7.29 -17.19 1.71
N GLU A 45 -8.12 -16.56 0.90
CA GLU A 45 -7.73 -15.88 -0.34
C GLU A 45 -7.51 -14.38 -0.11
N ASP A 46 -6.42 -13.86 -0.66
CA ASP A 46 -6.09 -12.44 -0.62
C ASP A 46 -6.73 -11.72 -1.80
N TRP A 47 -7.76 -10.91 -1.53
CA TRP A 47 -8.53 -10.24 -2.58
C TRP A 47 -7.87 -8.93 -3.01
N ALA A 48 -7.64 -8.05 -2.04
CA ALA A 48 -7.11 -6.72 -2.32
C ALA A 48 -6.43 -6.12 -1.10
N VAL A 49 -5.47 -5.21 -1.35
CA VAL A 49 -4.85 -4.39 -0.31
C VAL A 49 -5.08 -2.93 -0.59
N ALA A 50 -5.49 -2.18 0.45
CA ALA A 50 -5.74 -0.76 0.33
C ALA A 50 -4.95 0.07 1.34
N PHE A 51 -4.50 1.24 0.89
CA PHE A 51 -3.77 2.22 1.68
C PHE A 51 -3.79 3.61 1.06
N ARG A 52 -3.45 4.62 1.85
CA ARG A 52 -3.30 5.98 1.33
C ARG A 52 -1.96 6.14 0.63
N CYS A 53 -1.99 6.83 -0.52
CA CYS A 53 -0.81 7.07 -1.33
C CYS A 53 0.31 7.72 -0.50
N PRO A 54 1.52 7.12 -0.47
CA PRO A 54 2.61 7.57 0.40
C PRO A 54 3.13 8.96 0.04
N CYS A 55 2.82 9.50 -1.14
CA CYS A 55 3.26 10.84 -1.52
C CYS A 55 2.49 11.97 -0.82
N GLY A 56 1.49 11.63 0.00
CA GLY A 56 0.70 12.60 0.76
C GLY A 56 -0.41 13.29 -0.03
N CYS A 57 -0.68 12.89 -1.29
CA CYS A 57 -1.79 13.45 -2.08
C CYS A 57 -3.19 13.09 -1.55
N GLY A 58 -3.27 12.16 -0.60
CA GLY A 58 -4.54 11.72 0.02
C GLY A 58 -5.31 10.66 -0.77
N LYS A 59 -4.87 10.30 -1.98
CA LYS A 59 -5.55 9.29 -2.81
C LYS A 59 -5.55 7.91 -2.12
N ARG A 60 -6.71 7.24 -2.10
CA ARG A 60 -6.83 5.81 -1.81
C ARG A 60 -6.21 5.00 -2.94
N LEU A 61 -5.28 4.13 -2.60
CA LEU A 61 -4.77 3.08 -3.49
C LEU A 61 -5.40 1.78 -3.04
N GLU A 62 -5.91 1.04 -4.01
CA GLU A 62 -6.48 -0.28 -3.83
C GLU A 62 -5.90 -1.14 -4.94
N LEU A 63 -5.20 -2.20 -4.53
CA LEU A 63 -4.43 -3.06 -5.42
C LEU A 63 -5.04 -4.45 -5.32
N LEU A 64 -5.47 -4.98 -6.45
CA LEU A 64 -6.00 -6.33 -6.55
C LEU A 64 -4.86 -7.34 -6.39
N LEU A 65 -5.12 -8.40 -5.63
CA LEU A 65 -4.16 -9.45 -5.34
C LEU A 65 -4.47 -10.77 -6.06
N ILE A 66 -5.71 -10.93 -6.53
CA ILE A 66 -6.17 -12.07 -7.33
C ILE A 66 -5.42 -12.20 -8.67
N GLU A 67 -5.18 -13.43 -9.11
CA GLU A 67 -4.32 -13.73 -10.27
C GLU A 67 -4.97 -13.34 -11.61
N GLU A 68 -6.30 -13.38 -11.67
CA GLU A 68 -7.14 -13.09 -12.84
C GLU A 68 -7.16 -11.59 -13.16
N ALA A 69 -6.96 -10.72 -12.17
CA ALA A 69 -6.94 -9.29 -12.37
C ALA A 69 -5.66 -8.81 -13.07
N LYS A 70 -5.78 -7.78 -13.91
CA LYS A 70 -4.64 -7.07 -14.50
C LYS A 70 -4.82 -5.54 -14.38
N PRO A 71 -3.86 -4.82 -13.80
CA PRO A 71 -2.68 -5.33 -13.07
C PRO A 71 -3.07 -6.00 -11.74
N ASN A 72 -2.25 -6.93 -11.28
CA ASN A 72 -2.33 -7.53 -9.94
C ASN A 72 -1.00 -7.42 -9.19
N TRP A 73 -1.05 -7.67 -7.89
CA TRP A 73 0.10 -7.69 -7.00
C TRP A 73 0.08 -8.95 -6.14
N SER A 74 1.24 -9.41 -5.72
CA SER A 74 1.39 -10.34 -4.60
C SER A 74 1.85 -9.59 -3.36
N ILE A 75 1.45 -10.10 -2.20
CA ILE A 75 1.83 -9.56 -0.90
C ILE A 75 2.51 -10.62 -0.04
N ASN A 76 3.63 -10.27 0.56
CA ASN A 76 4.28 -11.08 1.58
C ASN A 76 4.28 -10.31 2.91
N ILE A 77 3.90 -10.95 4.00
CA ILE A 77 3.81 -10.35 5.32
C ILE A 77 4.85 -11.01 6.22
N SER A 78 5.77 -10.22 6.77
CA SER A 78 6.76 -10.73 7.73
C SER A 78 6.10 -11.16 9.04
N LYS A 79 6.82 -11.92 9.88
CA LYS A 79 6.35 -12.32 11.23
C LYS A 79 5.96 -11.11 12.10
N GLU A 80 6.56 -9.94 11.86
CA GLU A 80 6.26 -8.70 12.58
C GLU A 80 5.09 -7.89 11.96
N GLY A 81 4.39 -8.45 10.97
CA GLY A 81 3.26 -7.82 10.29
C GLY A 81 3.66 -6.73 9.29
N LYS A 82 4.86 -6.81 8.70
CA LYS A 82 5.37 -5.82 7.75
C LYS A 82 5.15 -6.30 6.31
N PRO A 83 4.39 -5.56 5.48
CA PRO A 83 4.05 -6.00 4.14
C PRO A 83 5.15 -5.68 3.12
N THR A 84 5.27 -6.55 2.13
CA THR A 84 6.08 -6.41 0.93
C THR A 84 5.20 -6.66 -0.28
N LEU A 85 5.17 -5.73 -1.23
CA LEU A 85 4.40 -5.86 -2.48
C LEU A 85 5.31 -6.17 -3.67
N HIS A 86 4.79 -6.98 -4.58
CA HIS A 86 5.38 -7.21 -5.90
C HIS A 86 4.26 -7.24 -6.96
N PRO A 87 4.40 -6.59 -8.13
CA PRO A 87 5.51 -5.73 -8.54
C PRO A 87 5.47 -4.36 -7.83
N SER A 88 6.27 -3.40 -8.32
CA SER A 88 6.19 -2.01 -7.85
C SER A 88 4.82 -1.40 -8.11
N VAL A 89 4.47 -0.34 -7.37
CA VAL A 89 3.23 0.40 -7.57
C VAL A 89 3.55 1.63 -8.42
N TRP A 90 3.07 1.64 -9.66
CA TRP A 90 3.22 2.77 -10.57
C TRP A 90 1.86 3.33 -10.96
N LEU A 91 1.54 4.51 -10.44
CA LEU A 91 0.31 5.20 -10.80
C LEU A 91 0.51 5.91 -12.14
N LYS A 92 -0.20 5.48 -13.19
CA LYS A 92 -0.17 6.16 -14.50
C LYS A 92 -0.97 7.48 -14.49
N GLY A 93 -1.94 7.61 -13.60
CA GLY A 93 -2.78 8.81 -13.41
C GLY A 93 -2.62 9.47 -12.04
N GLY A 94 -3.17 10.68 -11.89
CA GLY A 94 -3.14 11.42 -10.62
C GLY A 94 -1.74 11.90 -10.25
N CYS A 95 -1.26 11.56 -9.05
CA CYS A 95 0.03 12.05 -8.56
C CYS A 95 1.25 11.43 -9.27
N LYS A 96 1.06 10.40 -10.09
CA LYS A 96 2.13 9.70 -10.84
C LYS A 96 3.26 9.14 -9.97
N SER A 97 2.98 8.82 -8.71
CA SER A 97 3.99 8.25 -7.81
C SER A 97 4.37 6.85 -8.26
N HIS A 98 5.67 6.55 -8.21
CA HIS A 98 6.24 5.23 -8.43
C HIS A 98 7.09 4.83 -7.24
N PHE A 99 6.79 3.67 -6.65
CA PHE A 99 7.50 3.18 -5.47
C PHE A 99 7.38 1.66 -5.32
N TRP A 100 8.32 1.10 -4.58
CA TRP A 100 8.22 -0.22 -3.98
C TRP A 100 7.77 -0.12 -2.53
N LEU A 101 7.05 -1.13 -2.06
CA LEU A 101 6.80 -1.35 -0.63
C LEU A 101 7.53 -2.62 -0.22
N ARG A 102 8.57 -2.50 0.61
CA ARG A 102 9.41 -3.62 1.07
C ARG A 102 9.52 -3.57 2.58
N ASN A 103 9.14 -4.65 3.26
CA ASN A 103 9.20 -4.76 4.72
C ASN A 103 8.55 -3.54 5.43
N GLY A 104 7.40 -3.09 4.93
CA GLY A 104 6.68 -1.91 5.42
C GLY A 104 7.31 -0.56 5.08
N LYS A 105 8.42 -0.50 4.35
CA LYS A 105 9.09 0.75 3.95
C LYS A 105 8.80 1.10 2.48
N ILE A 106 8.61 2.39 2.24
CA ILE A 106 8.45 2.94 0.88
C ILE A 106 9.84 3.21 0.32
N ILE A 107 10.16 2.60 -0.82
CA ILE A 107 11.38 2.84 -1.58
C ILE A 107 10.94 3.50 -2.88
N TRP A 108 11.23 4.78 -3.03
CA TRP A 108 10.86 5.55 -4.20
C TRP A 108 11.71 5.13 -5.42
N VAL A 109 11.07 5.16 -6.58
CA VAL A 109 11.74 5.11 -7.89
C VAL A 109 11.94 6.54 -8.40
#